data_AF-A0A531L5W4-F1
#
_entry.id   AF-A0A531L5W4-F1
#
_cell.length_a   1.000
_cell.length_b   1.000
_cell.length_c   1.000
_cell.angle_alpha   90.00
_cell.angle_beta   90.00
_cell.angle_gamma   90.00
#
_symmetry.space_group_name_H-M   'P 1'
#
loop_
_entity.id
_entity.type
_entity.pdbx_description
1 polymer ?
#
loop_
_entity_poly.entity_id
_entity_poly.type
_entity_poly.pdbx_seq_one_letter_code
_entity_poly.pdbx_strand_id
1 'polypeptide(L)' 'IIAGFMLAFVISLDDVVITEFVKSGGQDTLPTYMLGQLRRETSPEVNAIATVFLALSVVLVTAFYFVNRRKP' A
#
# COMPACT_ATOMS: atom_id res chain seq x y z
N ILE A 1 17.78 10.06 -13.28
CA ILE A 1 16.55 9.25 -13.17
C ILE A 1 16.72 8.14 -12.14
N ILE A 2 17.59 7.15 -12.34
CA ILE A 2 17.82 6.04 -11.39
C ILE A 2 18.28 6.53 -10.00
N ALA A 3 19.19 7.51 -9.94
CA ALA A 3 19.63 8.10 -8.67
C ALA A 3 18.50 8.83 -7.90
N GLY A 4 17.60 9.51 -8.61
CA GLY A 4 16.44 10.18 -8.01
C GLY A 4 15.38 9.18 -7.52
N PHE A 5 15.22 8.06 -8.23
CA PHE A 5 14.38 6.93 -7.79
C PHE A 5 14.91 6.31 -6.50
N MET A 6 16.21 6.03 -6.42
CA MET A 6 16.84 5.49 -5.20
C MET A 6 16.74 6.47 -4.03
N LEU A 7 16.90 7.78 -4.28
CA LEU A 7 16.77 8.82 -3.26
C LEU A 7 15.34 8.91 -2.72
N ALA A 8 14.33 8.94 -3.60
CA ALA A 8 12.92 8.97 -3.21
C ALA A 8 12.50 7.69 -2.45
N PHE A 9 13.07 6.53 -2.83
CA PHE A 9 12.86 5.26 -2.13
C PHE A 9 13.40 5.29 -0.70
N VAL A 10 14.63 5.77 -0.50
CA VAL A 10 15.25 5.88 0.84
C VAL A 10 14.47 6.86 1.72
N ILE A 11 14.03 8.00 1.18
CA ILE A 11 13.22 9.00 1.91
C ILE A 11 11.87 8.40 2.32
N SER A 12 11.21 7.63 1.45
CA SER A 12 9.94 6.97 1.76
C SER A 12 10.05 5.93 2.89
N LEU A 13 11.19 5.26 3.04
CA LEU A 13 11.38 4.27 4.11
C LEU A 13 11.51 4.94 5.49
N ASP A 14 12.13 6.12 5.57
CA ASP A 14 12.25 6.90 6.82
C ASP A 14 10.88 7.41 7.30
N ASP A 15 10.08 7.96 6.39
CA ASP A 15 8.72 8.44 6.69
C ASP A 15 7.78 7.32 7.18
N VAL A 16 7.87 6.09 6.63
CA VAL A 16 7.08 4.93 7.10
C VAL A 16 7.45 4.54 8.53
N VAL A 17 8.73 4.59 8.88
CA VAL A 17 9.20 4.25 10.23
C VAL A 17 8.81 5.33 11.24
N ILE A 18 8.94 6.61 10.89
CA ILE A 18 8.52 7.73 11.75
C ILE A 18 6.99 7.71 11.93
N THR A 19 6.24 7.49 10.86
CA THR A 19 4.78 7.39 10.95
C THR A 19 4.34 6.18 11.75
N GLU A 20 5.10 5.08 11.78
CA GLU A 20 4.83 3.93 12.66
C GLU A 20 5.16 4.24 14.13
N PHE A 21 6.21 4.99 14.42
CA PHE A 21 6.51 5.43 15.80
C PHE A 21 5.59 6.56 16.29
N VAL A 22 5.04 7.37 15.39
CA VAL A 22 3.99 8.38 15.68
C VAL A 22 2.58 7.73 15.72
N LYS A 23 2.34 6.65 14.96
CA LYS A 23 1.16 5.75 15.05
C LYS A 23 1.28 4.70 16.16
N SER A 24 2.45 4.54 16.79
CA SER A 24 2.65 3.91 18.10
C SER A 24 2.10 4.83 19.21
N GLY A 25 0.90 5.36 18.94
CA GLY A 25 0.27 6.49 19.57
C GLY A 25 -0.67 6.00 20.65
N GLY A 26 -0.27 6.22 21.89
CA GLY A 26 -1.18 6.28 23.03
C GLY A 26 -2.06 7.52 22.98
N GLN A 27 -3.02 7.61 22.06
CA GLN A 27 -4.18 8.53 22.13
C GLN A 27 -5.42 8.00 21.39
N ASP A 28 -5.87 6.80 21.76
CA ASP A 28 -7.30 6.47 21.84
C ASP A 28 -7.45 5.61 23.08
N THR A 29 -8.48 5.85 23.90
CA THR A 29 -8.64 5.12 25.18
C THR A 29 -8.65 3.61 24.92
N LEU A 30 -7.89 2.87 25.74
CA LEU A 30 -7.61 1.42 25.64
C LEU A 30 -8.78 0.53 25.16
N PRO A 31 -10.05 0.77 25.56
CA PRO A 31 -11.16 -0.12 25.17
C PRO A 31 -11.56 -0.02 23.69
N THR A 32 -11.46 1.17 23.08
CA THR A 32 -11.92 1.42 21.69
C THR A 32 -10.93 0.90 20.65
N TYR A 33 -9.63 0.91 20.96
CA TYR A 33 -8.58 0.36 20.11
C TYR A 33 -8.70 -1.16 19.96
N MET A 34 -8.97 -1.88 21.05
CA MET A 34 -9.14 -3.35 21.02
C MET A 34 -10.38 -3.78 20.23
N LEU A 35 -11.52 -3.09 20.40
CA LEU A 35 -12.75 -3.37 19.64
C LEU A 35 -12.61 -2.99 18.16
N GLY A 36 -11.88 -1.92 17.86
CA GLY A 36 -11.53 -1.52 16.50
C GLY A 36 -10.61 -2.53 15.81
N GLN A 37 -9.62 -3.10 16.52
CA GLN A 37 -8.74 -4.15 15.99
C GLN A 37 -9.48 -5.47 15.71
N LEU A 38 -10.44 -5.87 16.55
CA LEU A 38 -11.29 -7.05 16.31
C LEU A 38 -12.20 -6.89 15.08
N ARG A 39 -12.65 -5.68 14.76
CA ARG A 39 -13.38 -5.40 13.51
C ARG A 39 -12.46 -5.12 12.31
N ARG A 40 -11.15 -4.98 12.53
CA ARG A 40 -10.10 -4.70 11.54
C ARG A 40 -9.20 -5.91 11.29
N GLU A 41 -9.70 -7.14 11.46
CA GLU A 41 -8.94 -8.34 11.05
C GLU A 41 -8.54 -8.29 9.57
N THR A 42 -9.23 -7.52 8.73
CA THR A 42 -8.74 -7.02 7.45
C THR A 42 -8.65 -5.50 7.50
N SER A 43 -7.51 -4.97 7.95
CA SER A 43 -7.27 -3.53 8.00
C SER A 43 -7.67 -2.90 6.66
N PRO A 44 -8.69 -2.01 6.60
CA PRO A 44 -9.21 -1.45 5.35
C PRO A 44 -8.12 -0.80 4.49
N GLU A 45 -7.06 -0.33 5.15
CA GLU A 45 -5.84 0.19 4.55
C GLU A 45 -5.13 -0.86 3.68
N VAL A 46 -4.97 -2.09 4.20
CA VAL A 46 -4.34 -3.21 3.48
C VAL A 46 -5.22 -3.65 2.30
N ASN A 47 -6.54 -3.69 2.47
CA ASN A 47 -7.46 -4.03 1.39
C ASN A 47 -7.49 -2.97 0.28
N ALA A 48 -7.40 -1.68 0.64
CA ALA A 48 -7.30 -0.58 -0.31
C ALA A 48 -6.01 -0.69 -1.14
N ILE A 49 -4.87 -0.93 -0.48
CA ILE A 49 -3.58 -1.11 -1.14
C ILE A 49 -3.61 -2.34 -2.06
N ALA A 50 -4.13 -3.48 -1.58
CA ALA A 50 -4.24 -4.71 -2.36
C ALA A 50 -5.10 -4.52 -3.62
N THR A 51 -6.21 -3.79 -3.52
CA THR A 51 -7.11 -3.51 -4.65
C THR A 51 -6.43 -2.65 -5.71
N VAL A 52 -5.64 -1.64 -5.31
CA VAL A 52 -4.87 -0.80 -6.24
C VAL A 52 -3.83 -1.63 -6.99
N PHE A 53 -3.07 -2.48 -6.29
CA PHE A 53 -2.09 -3.37 -6.93
C PHE A 53 -2.74 -4.39 -7.86
N LEU A 54 -3.89 -4.93 -7.48
CA LEU A 54 -4.68 -5.85 -8.31
C LEU A 54 -5.17 -5.16 -9.58
N ALA A 55 -5.74 -3.95 -9.46
CA ALA A 55 -6.21 -3.17 -10.60
C ALA A 55 -5.07 -2.85 -11.58
N LEU A 56 -3.91 -2.42 -11.06
CA LEU A 56 -2.71 -2.17 -11.87
C LEU A 56 -2.29 -3.42 -12.65
N SER A 57 -2.26 -4.58 -11.98
CA SER A 57 -1.86 -5.85 -12.58
C SER A 57 -2.81 -6.26 -13.71
N VAL A 58 -4.12 -6.13 -13.49
CA VAL A 58 -5.15 -6.44 -14.51
C VAL A 58 -5.00 -5.53 -15.73
N VAL A 59 -4.77 -4.23 -15.53
CA VAL A 59 -4.57 -3.29 -16.63
C VAL A 59 -3.33 -3.65 -17.45
N LEU A 60 -2.21 -3.96 -16.78
CA LEU A 60 -0.98 -4.36 -17.45
C LEU A 60 -1.14 -5.65 -18.25
N VAL A 61 -1.76 -6.67 -17.67
CA VAL A 61 -2.01 -7.96 -18.34
C VAL A 61 -2.95 -7.78 -19.52
N THR A 62 -4.00 -6.99 -19.37
CA THR A 62 -4.97 -6.73 -20.45
C THR A 62 -4.33 -5.95 -21.60
N ALA A 63 -3.54 -4.92 -21.29
CA ALA A 63 -2.77 -4.18 -22.28
C ALA A 63 -1.76 -5.09 -22.99
N PHE A 64 -1.01 -5.90 -22.24
CA PHE A 64 -0.06 -6.85 -22.81
C PHE A 64 -0.74 -7.90 -23.68
N TYR A 65 -1.87 -8.45 -23.24
CA TYR A 65 -2.67 -9.41 -24.00
C TYR A 65 -3.15 -8.80 -25.32
N PHE A 66 -3.65 -7.57 -25.29
CA PHE A 66 -4.13 -6.88 -26.49
C PHE A 66 -3.00 -6.55 -27.46
N VAL A 67 -1.85 -6.08 -26.95
CA VAL A 67 -0.64 -5.81 -27.75
C VAL A 67 -0.08 -7.10 -28.34
N ASN A 68 -0.03 -8.19 -27.57
CA ASN A 68 0.48 -9.48 -28.03
C ASN A 68 -0.45 -10.13 -29.07
N ARG A 69 -1.77 -9.93 -28.98
CA ARG A 69 -2.73 -10.34 -30.01
C ARG A 69 -2.62 -9.54 -31.32
N ARG A 70 -1.92 -8.40 -31.32
CA ARG A 70 -1.69 -7.57 -32.51
C ARG A 70 -0.39 -7.90 -33.26
N LYS A 71 0.39 -8.89 -32.81
CA LYS A 71 1.42 -9.48 -33.64
C LYS A 71 0.76 -10.53 -34.56
N PRO A 72 0.74 -10.32 -35.90
CA PRO A 72 0.42 -11.38 -36.85
C PRO A 72 1.45 -12.51 -36.78
#